data_AF-A0A1C5N1K0-F1
#
_entry.id   AF-A0A1C5N1K0-F1
#
_cell.length_a   1.000
_cell.length_b   1.000
_cell.length_c   1.000
_cell.angle_alpha   90.00
_cell.angle_beta   90.00
_cell.angle_gamma   90.00
#
_symmetry.space_group_name_H-M   'P 1'
#
loop_
_entity.id
_entity.type
_entity.pdbx_description
1 polymer ?
#
loop_
_entity_poly.entity_id
_entity_poly.type
_entity_poly.pdbx_seq_one_letter_code
_entity_poly.pdbx_strand_id
1 'polypeptide(L)'
;MRSEVRVHSAPLDMPIHMLVRSKTHVKATKTCIPHIWSGEIAPGMIRATDLGFAVTSPVFTMLCLAAKSSVAQVTMMLYELMGLFAVYRARHGEREYLQKLVDTGSFPIIDGWKPMLDNNGNISDLWDRPPLITIDEVQRFCDQFRGMRGIGRLRQALDDVWGVARSPFEVQAAMLLGLPRRRGGYGFGSFELNKAIRLSDAERAIARQQTCCIDLYAEGPEGLPPIAIECQGAGYHGGSERNAMDDNRALALQSMGLTVVRLRYEQIADPWRLQQVASFLLGKHGRVWAPKTERLEQKERELRADVLTDWWRLGSA
;
A
#
# COMPACT_ATOMS: atom_id res chain seq x y z
N MET A 1 -41.77 6.35 20.56
CA MET A 1 -40.73 5.45 21.10
C MET A 1 -39.46 5.65 20.31
N ARG A 2 -38.46 6.33 20.88
CA ARG A 2 -37.11 6.35 20.31
C ARG A 2 -36.46 5.04 20.74
N SER A 3 -36.35 4.08 19.82
CA SER A 3 -35.51 2.91 20.02
C SER A 3 -34.06 3.39 20.02
N GLU A 4 -33.52 3.68 21.20
CA GLU A 4 -32.08 3.70 21.40
C GLU A 4 -31.57 2.29 21.17
N VAL A 5 -31.14 2.00 19.94
CA VAL A 5 -30.29 0.85 19.68
C VAL A 5 -28.95 1.19 20.35
N ARG A 6 -28.79 0.76 21.60
CA ARG A 6 -27.49 0.71 22.25
C ARG A 6 -26.66 -0.35 21.55
N VAL A 7 -25.88 0.07 20.56
CA VAL A 7 -24.88 -0.77 19.90
C VAL A 7 -23.69 -0.92 20.85
N HIS A 8 -23.81 -1.80 21.84
CA HIS A 8 -22.71 -2.11 22.76
C HIS A 8 -21.71 -3.13 22.19
N SER A 9 -21.83 -3.52 20.93
CA SER A 9 -20.92 -4.47 20.26
C SER A 9 -21.03 -4.42 18.73
N ALA A 10 -20.80 -3.26 18.09
CA ALA A 10 -20.66 -3.26 16.63
C ALA A 10 -19.23 -3.66 16.25
N PRO A 11 -19.06 -4.60 15.29
CA PRO A 11 -17.77 -4.95 14.69
C PRO A 11 -17.24 -3.86 13.74
N LEU A 12 -17.81 -2.66 13.79
CA LEU A 12 -17.46 -1.54 12.92
C LEU A 12 -16.85 -0.41 13.74
N ASP A 13 -15.79 0.19 13.20
CA ASP A 13 -15.23 1.42 13.75
C ASP A 13 -16.17 2.60 13.56
N MET A 14 -16.18 3.46 14.57
CA MET A 14 -17.00 4.66 14.61
C MET A 14 -16.14 5.89 14.28
N PRO A 15 -16.69 6.89 13.58
CA PRO A 15 -18.07 6.96 13.09
C PRO A 15 -18.32 6.15 11.81
N ILE A 16 -19.54 5.67 11.63
CA ILE A 16 -20.00 5.05 10.38
C ILE A 16 -20.24 6.16 9.34
N HIS A 17 -19.58 6.04 8.19
CA HIS A 17 -19.79 6.93 7.06
C HIS A 17 -20.89 6.40 6.13
N MET A 18 -21.93 7.20 5.89
CA MET A 18 -23.11 6.79 5.13
C MET A 18 -23.25 7.60 3.85
N LEU A 19 -23.48 6.95 2.70
CA LEU A 19 -23.89 7.65 1.48
C LEU A 19 -25.39 7.96 1.53
N VAL A 20 -25.76 9.22 1.29
CA VAL A 20 -27.16 9.68 1.30
C VAL A 20 -27.48 10.51 0.05
N ARG A 21 -28.72 10.42 -0.45
CA ARG A 21 -29.18 11.21 -1.61
C ARG A 21 -29.44 12.68 -1.25
N SER A 22 -29.79 12.95 0.00
CA SER A 22 -30.12 14.29 0.51
C SER A 22 -29.76 14.41 1.99
N LYS A 23 -29.42 15.63 2.43
CA LYS A 23 -29.23 15.98 3.86
C LYS A 23 -30.54 16.31 4.59
N THR A 24 -31.68 16.40 3.89
CA THR A 24 -32.95 16.89 4.46
C THR A 24 -33.44 16.13 5.70
N HIS A 25 -33.01 14.88 5.90
CA HIS A 25 -33.38 14.06 7.06
C HIS A 25 -32.19 13.42 7.80
N VAL A 26 -30.94 13.82 7.51
CA VAL A 26 -29.76 13.16 8.07
C VAL A 26 -28.79 14.21 8.64
N LYS A 27 -28.63 14.20 9.97
CA LYS A 27 -27.67 15.06 10.70
C LYS A 27 -26.41 14.25 11.01
N ALA A 28 -25.25 14.89 10.87
CA ALA A 28 -23.99 14.31 11.34
C ALA A 28 -24.02 14.19 12.87
N THR A 29 -23.57 13.06 13.38
CA THR A 29 -23.42 12.77 14.81
C THR A 29 -22.01 12.22 15.07
N LYS A 30 -21.69 11.98 16.34
CA LYS A 30 -20.43 11.30 16.72
C LYS A 30 -20.34 9.85 16.22
N THR A 31 -21.47 9.24 15.84
CA THR A 31 -21.55 7.84 15.41
C THR A 31 -21.82 7.69 13.92
N CYS A 32 -22.41 8.71 13.26
CA CYS A 32 -22.80 8.64 11.86
C CYS A 32 -22.44 9.93 11.12
N ILE A 33 -21.72 9.81 10.01
CA ILE A 33 -21.34 10.94 9.15
C ILE A 33 -21.98 10.74 7.76
N PRO A 34 -23.01 11.53 7.39
CA PRO A 34 -23.61 11.45 6.07
C PRO A 34 -22.78 12.18 5.00
N HIS A 35 -22.54 11.51 3.88
CA HIS A 35 -21.93 12.05 2.67
C HIS A 35 -22.97 12.09 1.56
N ILE A 36 -23.19 13.28 0.98
CA ILE A 36 -24.14 13.41 -0.13
C ILE A 36 -23.57 12.78 -1.38
N TRP A 37 -24.36 11.94 -2.03
CA TRP A 37 -24.13 11.48 -3.40
C TRP A 37 -25.34 11.81 -4.28
N SER A 38 -25.15 12.77 -5.18
CA SER A 38 -26.18 13.18 -6.15
C SER A 38 -26.05 12.49 -7.51
N GLY A 39 -24.95 11.78 -7.75
CA GLY A 39 -24.73 11.03 -9.00
C GLY A 39 -25.63 9.80 -9.11
N GLU A 40 -25.70 9.21 -10.30
CA GLU A 40 -26.31 7.90 -10.48
C GLU A 40 -25.58 6.85 -9.62
N ILE A 41 -26.32 5.84 -9.15
CA ILE A 41 -25.75 4.66 -8.50
C ILE A 41 -26.12 3.48 -9.40
N ALA A 42 -25.18 3.07 -10.23
CA ALA A 42 -25.35 1.96 -11.15
C ALA A 42 -25.24 0.60 -10.44
N PRO A 43 -25.75 -0.48 -11.05
CA PRO A 43 -25.51 -1.84 -10.57
C PRO A 43 -24.02 -2.11 -10.33
N GLY A 44 -23.69 -2.77 -9.21
CA GLY A 44 -22.31 -3.08 -8.83
C GLY A 44 -21.57 -1.97 -8.06
N MET A 45 -22.13 -0.76 -7.96
CA MET A 45 -21.56 0.29 -7.09
C MET A 45 -21.87 0.06 -5.61
N ILE A 46 -22.96 -0.62 -5.30
CA ILE A 46 -23.38 -0.98 -3.94
C ILE A 46 -23.47 -2.51 -3.86
N ARG A 47 -22.96 -3.08 -2.77
CA ARG A 47 -23.01 -4.52 -2.46
C ARG A 47 -23.81 -4.73 -1.18
N ALA A 48 -24.82 -5.59 -1.24
CA ALA A 48 -25.50 -6.05 -0.03
C ALA A 48 -24.55 -6.96 0.77
N THR A 49 -24.66 -6.93 2.10
CA THR A 49 -23.96 -7.84 3.00
C THR A 49 -24.94 -8.76 3.69
N ASP A 50 -24.48 -9.93 4.10
CA ASP A 50 -25.28 -10.88 4.89
C ASP A 50 -25.57 -10.37 6.31
N LEU A 51 -24.97 -9.24 6.70
CA LEU A 51 -25.15 -8.56 7.97
C LEU A 51 -26.33 -7.56 7.95
N GLY A 52 -27.13 -7.54 6.87
CA GLY A 52 -28.35 -6.73 6.78
C GLY A 52 -28.11 -5.25 6.47
N PHE A 53 -26.92 -4.88 6.00
CA PHE A 53 -26.62 -3.55 5.47
C PHE A 53 -25.93 -3.64 4.11
N ALA A 54 -25.83 -2.52 3.39
CA ALA A 54 -25.14 -2.46 2.12
C ALA A 54 -23.91 -1.56 2.23
N VAL A 55 -22.84 -1.92 1.51
CA VAL A 55 -21.59 -1.18 1.45
C VAL A 55 -21.30 -0.73 0.02
N THR A 56 -20.48 0.29 -0.15
CA THR A 56 -19.94 0.64 -1.46
C THR A 56 -18.99 -0.45 -1.94
N SER A 57 -19.01 -0.75 -3.24
CA SER A 57 -17.99 -1.61 -3.83
C SER A 57 -16.61 -0.96 -3.70
N PRO A 58 -15.50 -1.71 -3.67
CA PRO A 58 -14.19 -1.12 -3.40
C PRO A 58 -13.81 -0.02 -4.40
N VAL A 59 -14.10 -0.19 -5.70
CA VAL A 59 -13.83 0.86 -6.71
C VAL A 59 -14.70 2.10 -6.47
N PHE A 60 -15.96 1.94 -6.05
CA PHE A 60 -16.82 3.08 -5.76
C PHE A 60 -16.40 3.80 -4.47
N THR A 61 -15.95 3.05 -3.45
CA THR A 61 -15.31 3.61 -2.25
C THR A 61 -14.10 4.46 -2.65
N MET A 62 -13.25 3.97 -3.56
CA MET A 62 -12.11 4.74 -4.07
C MET A 62 -12.50 6.03 -4.75
N LEU A 63 -13.57 6.05 -5.56
CA LEU A 63 -14.07 7.29 -6.15
C LEU A 63 -14.51 8.30 -5.07
N CYS A 64 -15.22 7.81 -4.04
CA CYS A 64 -15.68 8.65 -2.94
C CYS A 64 -14.51 9.27 -2.16
N LEU A 65 -13.44 8.50 -1.91
CA LEU A 65 -12.23 8.97 -1.23
C LEU A 65 -11.41 9.90 -2.12
N ALA A 66 -11.24 9.59 -3.41
CA ALA A 66 -10.51 10.42 -4.38
C ALA A 66 -11.12 11.82 -4.57
N ALA A 67 -12.40 12.00 -4.26
CA ALA A 67 -13.04 13.31 -4.26
C ALA A 67 -12.51 14.27 -3.18
N LYS A 68 -11.84 13.73 -2.14
CA LYS A 68 -11.41 14.44 -0.93
C LYS A 68 -9.92 14.27 -0.59
N SER A 69 -9.25 13.28 -1.16
CA SER A 69 -7.83 12.99 -0.91
C SER A 69 -6.89 13.54 -1.98
N SER A 70 -5.62 13.69 -1.64
CA SER A 70 -4.56 13.99 -2.60
C SER A 70 -4.36 12.80 -3.55
N VAL A 71 -3.73 13.03 -4.72
CA VAL A 71 -3.43 11.92 -5.66
C VAL A 71 -2.51 10.90 -4.98
N ALA A 72 -1.54 11.33 -4.18
CA ALA A 72 -0.63 10.43 -3.47
C ALA A 72 -1.39 9.50 -2.50
N GLN A 73 -2.29 10.05 -1.70
CA GLN A 73 -3.13 9.23 -0.80
C GLN A 73 -4.04 8.27 -1.57
N VAL A 74 -4.60 8.69 -2.72
CA VAL A 74 -5.38 7.81 -3.60
C VAL A 74 -4.53 6.68 -4.16
N THR A 75 -3.28 6.97 -4.57
CA THR A 75 -2.32 5.94 -4.99
C THR A 75 -2.03 4.94 -3.87
N MET A 76 -1.79 5.40 -2.63
CA MET A 76 -1.57 4.52 -1.48
C MET A 76 -2.76 3.60 -1.21
N MET A 77 -3.98 4.16 -1.22
CA MET A 77 -5.22 3.38 -1.05
C MET A 77 -5.43 2.39 -2.20
N LEU A 78 -5.09 2.75 -3.45
CA LEU A 78 -5.12 1.81 -4.57
C LEU A 78 -4.14 0.67 -4.36
N TYR A 79 -2.90 0.95 -3.94
CA TYR A 79 -1.93 -0.09 -3.62
C TYR A 79 -2.41 -1.02 -2.51
N GLU A 80 -3.09 -0.50 -1.48
CA GLU A 80 -3.70 -1.35 -0.47
C GLU A 80 -4.80 -2.23 -1.07
N LEU A 81 -5.72 -1.68 -1.87
CA LEU A 81 -6.84 -2.45 -2.44
C LEU A 81 -6.39 -3.46 -3.53
N MET A 82 -5.33 -3.17 -4.27
CA MET A 82 -4.78 -4.02 -5.34
C MET A 82 -3.64 -4.92 -4.86
N GLY A 83 -3.06 -4.63 -3.70
CA GLY A 83 -1.92 -5.33 -3.13
C GLY A 83 -2.27 -6.68 -2.52
N LEU A 84 -1.28 -7.29 -1.87
CA LEU A 84 -1.46 -8.50 -1.06
C LEU A 84 -1.50 -8.20 0.43
N PHE A 85 -1.72 -6.94 0.81
CA PHE A 85 -1.73 -6.51 2.19
C PHE A 85 -2.93 -5.64 2.55
N ALA A 86 -3.18 -5.53 3.85
CA ALA A 86 -4.05 -4.54 4.45
C ALA A 86 -3.43 -4.01 5.75
N VAL A 87 -3.70 -2.74 6.08
CA VAL A 87 -3.34 -2.18 7.39
C VAL A 87 -4.59 -2.18 8.25
N TYR A 88 -4.61 -3.07 9.25
CA TYR A 88 -5.73 -3.21 10.17
C TYR A 88 -5.25 -3.25 11.62
N ARG A 89 -5.64 -2.24 12.39
CA ARG A 89 -5.33 -2.12 13.82
C ARG A 89 -6.50 -2.66 14.63
N ALA A 90 -6.45 -3.94 14.98
CA ALA A 90 -7.44 -4.57 15.85
C ALA A 90 -7.51 -3.88 17.23
N ARG A 91 -8.71 -3.76 17.80
CA ARG A 91 -8.91 -3.23 19.15
C ARG A 91 -8.29 -4.18 20.18
N HIS A 92 -8.00 -3.69 21.38
CA HIS A 92 -7.30 -4.49 22.40
C HIS A 92 -7.89 -5.89 22.63
N GLY A 93 -9.19 -5.99 22.92
CA GLY A 93 -9.85 -7.29 23.17
C GLY A 93 -9.94 -8.18 21.92
N GLU A 94 -10.08 -7.58 20.73
CA GLU A 94 -10.05 -8.32 19.46
C GLU A 94 -8.64 -8.85 19.18
N ARG A 95 -7.61 -8.03 19.41
CA ARG A 95 -6.20 -8.39 19.22
C ARG A 95 -5.80 -9.53 20.15
N GLU A 96 -6.20 -9.50 21.41
CA GLU A 96 -5.98 -10.60 22.37
C GLU A 96 -6.65 -11.91 21.91
N TYR A 97 -7.87 -11.83 21.39
CA TYR A 97 -8.57 -12.99 20.86
C TYR A 97 -7.87 -13.55 19.62
N LEU A 98 -7.52 -12.69 18.66
CA LEU A 98 -6.80 -13.07 17.44
C LEU A 98 -5.43 -13.68 17.78
N GLN A 99 -4.71 -13.13 18.76
CA GLN A 99 -3.42 -13.65 19.20
C GLN A 99 -3.57 -15.07 19.74
N LYS A 100 -4.59 -15.36 20.56
CA LYS A 100 -4.86 -16.71 21.05
C LYS A 100 -5.11 -17.71 19.91
N LEU A 101 -5.78 -17.28 18.84
CA LEU A 101 -5.99 -18.13 17.66
C LEU A 101 -4.66 -18.45 16.96
N VAL A 102 -3.75 -17.47 16.86
CA VAL A 102 -2.39 -17.68 16.33
C VAL A 102 -1.60 -18.64 17.22
N ASP A 103 -1.56 -18.38 18.54
CA ASP A 103 -0.78 -19.18 19.51
C ASP A 103 -1.23 -20.65 19.55
N THR A 104 -2.52 -20.90 19.36
CA THR A 104 -3.10 -22.25 19.33
C THR A 104 -3.08 -22.90 17.94
N GLY A 105 -2.59 -22.20 16.92
CA GLY A 105 -2.62 -22.69 15.53
C GLY A 105 -4.03 -22.88 14.97
N SER A 106 -5.04 -22.23 15.57
CA SER A 106 -6.46 -22.35 15.20
C SER A 106 -6.98 -21.17 14.38
N PHE A 107 -6.09 -20.26 13.95
CA PHE A 107 -6.47 -19.10 13.14
C PHE A 107 -7.12 -19.53 11.81
N PRO A 108 -8.40 -19.19 11.56
CA PRO A 108 -9.07 -19.58 10.33
C PRO A 108 -8.59 -18.74 9.16
N ILE A 109 -8.38 -19.35 8.00
CA ILE A 109 -8.19 -18.61 6.75
C ILE A 109 -9.58 -18.17 6.27
N ILE A 110 -9.91 -16.90 6.48
CA ILE A 110 -11.16 -16.29 6.01
C ILE A 110 -10.82 -15.45 4.78
N ASP A 111 -11.29 -15.84 3.60
CA ASP A 111 -11.04 -15.14 2.34
C ASP A 111 -9.57 -14.78 2.08
N GLY A 112 -8.66 -15.63 2.53
CA GLY A 112 -7.21 -15.44 2.39
C GLY A 112 -6.57 -14.46 3.36
N TRP A 113 -7.33 -13.86 4.30
CA TRP A 113 -6.79 -12.99 5.34
C TRP A 113 -5.93 -13.76 6.34
N LYS A 114 -4.75 -13.22 6.64
CA LYS A 114 -3.85 -13.75 7.69
C LYS A 114 -3.10 -12.61 8.39
N PRO A 115 -2.92 -12.66 9.72
CA PRO A 115 -2.11 -11.65 10.40
C PRO A 115 -0.63 -11.83 10.07
N MET A 116 0.07 -10.73 9.82
CA MET A 116 1.54 -10.75 9.81
C MET A 116 2.04 -10.66 11.25
N LEU A 117 2.96 -11.53 11.60
CA LEU A 117 3.55 -11.59 12.94
C LEU A 117 4.85 -10.79 13.00
N ASP A 118 5.08 -10.14 14.14
CA ASP A 118 6.38 -9.55 14.47
C ASP A 118 7.41 -10.65 14.84
N ASN A 119 8.63 -10.24 15.19
CA ASN A 119 9.70 -11.19 15.56
C ASN A 119 9.43 -11.99 16.82
N ASN A 120 8.55 -11.47 17.68
CA ASN A 120 8.19 -12.12 18.93
C ASN A 120 6.98 -13.05 18.72
N GLY A 121 6.48 -13.18 17.49
CA GLY A 121 5.29 -13.97 17.17
C GLY A 121 3.98 -13.26 17.47
N ASN A 122 4.01 -11.97 17.82
CA ASN A 122 2.78 -11.22 18.08
C ASN A 122 2.17 -10.72 16.77
N ILE A 123 0.85 -10.70 16.69
CA ILE A 123 0.10 -10.09 15.59
C ILE A 123 0.49 -8.61 15.49
N SER A 124 0.84 -8.18 14.28
CA SER A 124 1.09 -6.78 13.92
C SER A 124 -0.17 -6.10 13.36
N ASP A 125 -0.06 -4.82 12.99
CA ASP A 125 -1.13 -4.10 12.29
C ASP A 125 -1.15 -4.40 10.78
N LEU A 126 -0.18 -5.19 10.28
CA LEU A 126 -0.11 -5.60 8.87
C LEU A 126 -0.74 -6.98 8.70
N TRP A 127 -1.49 -7.14 7.61
CA TRP A 127 -2.21 -8.37 7.30
C TRP A 127 -1.97 -8.77 5.85
N ASP A 128 -1.80 -10.06 5.59
CA ASP A 128 -1.89 -10.61 4.24
C ASP A 128 -3.36 -10.63 3.82
N ARG A 129 -3.65 -10.19 2.59
CA ARG A 129 -5.01 -10.19 2.02
C ARG A 129 -4.99 -10.21 0.49
N PRO A 130 -5.72 -11.12 -0.19
CA PRO A 130 -5.85 -11.11 -1.65
C PRO A 130 -6.38 -9.78 -2.21
N PRO A 131 -6.03 -9.36 -3.44
CA PRO A 131 -6.49 -8.10 -4.02
C PRO A 131 -8.02 -8.01 -4.03
N LEU A 132 -8.56 -6.85 -3.64
CA LEU A 132 -10.00 -6.58 -3.67
C LEU A 132 -10.48 -6.09 -5.03
N ILE A 133 -9.57 -5.49 -5.81
CA ILE A 133 -9.81 -4.96 -7.15
C ILE A 133 -8.57 -5.13 -8.02
N THR A 134 -8.77 -5.11 -9.33
CA THR A 134 -7.73 -5.15 -10.36
C THR A 134 -7.59 -3.79 -11.04
N ILE A 135 -6.45 -3.58 -11.71
CA ILE A 135 -6.21 -2.39 -12.54
C ILE A 135 -7.31 -2.24 -13.61
N ASP A 136 -7.67 -3.33 -14.29
CA ASP A 136 -8.69 -3.34 -15.34
C ASP A 136 -10.10 -2.99 -14.81
N GLU A 137 -10.44 -3.38 -13.58
CA GLU A 137 -11.70 -2.97 -12.96
C GLU A 137 -11.73 -1.47 -12.69
N VAL A 138 -10.65 -0.89 -12.17
CA VAL A 138 -10.58 0.56 -11.92
C VAL A 138 -10.58 1.35 -13.23
N GLN A 139 -9.86 0.87 -14.25
CA GLN A 139 -9.82 1.51 -15.57
C GLN A 139 -11.21 1.52 -16.22
N ARG A 140 -11.88 0.36 -16.29
CA ARG A 140 -13.25 0.25 -16.82
C ARG A 140 -14.22 1.14 -16.08
N PHE A 141 -14.13 1.17 -14.75
CA PHE A 141 -14.96 2.05 -13.93
C PHE A 141 -14.70 3.53 -14.26
N CYS A 142 -13.45 3.95 -14.36
CA CYS A 142 -13.10 5.31 -14.75
C CYS A 142 -13.69 5.70 -16.11
N ASP A 143 -13.65 4.79 -17.07
CA ASP A 143 -14.09 5.02 -18.45
C ASP A 143 -15.61 5.06 -18.59
N GLN A 144 -16.32 4.26 -17.80
CA GLN A 144 -17.78 4.28 -17.71
C GLN A 144 -18.29 5.56 -17.04
N PHE A 145 -17.61 6.04 -15.99
CA PHE A 145 -18.11 7.06 -15.07
C PHE A 145 -17.39 8.41 -15.20
N ARG A 146 -17.35 8.95 -16.42
CA ARG A 146 -16.66 10.21 -16.74
C ARG A 146 -17.33 11.41 -16.08
N GLY A 147 -16.54 12.44 -15.76
CA GLY A 147 -17.03 13.71 -15.19
C GLY A 147 -17.35 13.67 -13.69
N MET A 148 -17.28 12.50 -13.04
CA MET A 148 -17.49 12.41 -11.60
C MET A 148 -16.37 13.06 -10.79
N ARG A 149 -16.73 13.73 -9.70
CA ARG A 149 -15.75 14.34 -8.80
C ARG A 149 -14.81 13.26 -8.25
N GLY A 150 -13.50 13.48 -8.38
CA GLY A 150 -12.48 12.53 -7.96
C GLY A 150 -11.99 11.60 -9.07
N ILE A 151 -12.74 11.43 -10.17
CA ILE A 151 -12.39 10.47 -11.23
C ILE A 151 -11.03 10.77 -11.87
N GLY A 152 -10.69 12.06 -12.05
CA GLY A 152 -9.39 12.47 -12.59
C GLY A 152 -8.23 12.12 -11.66
N ARG A 153 -8.42 12.24 -10.33
CA ARG A 153 -7.41 11.83 -9.34
C ARG A 153 -7.27 10.32 -9.29
N LEU A 154 -8.38 9.59 -9.40
CA LEU A 154 -8.37 8.13 -9.44
C LEU A 154 -7.62 7.61 -10.66
N ARG A 155 -7.87 8.17 -11.85
CA ARG A 155 -7.10 7.87 -13.07
C ARG A 155 -5.62 8.16 -12.90
N GLN A 156 -5.28 9.37 -12.45
CA GLN A 156 -3.88 9.74 -12.26
C GLN A 156 -3.18 8.84 -11.23
N ALA A 157 -3.88 8.44 -10.17
CA ALA A 157 -3.35 7.54 -9.16
C ALA A 157 -3.13 6.12 -9.71
N LEU A 158 -4.01 5.66 -10.60
CA LEU A 158 -3.87 4.37 -11.28
C LEU A 158 -2.62 4.32 -12.17
N ASP A 159 -2.27 5.42 -12.83
CA ASP A 159 -1.04 5.55 -13.63
C ASP A 159 0.25 5.41 -12.77
N ASP A 160 0.14 5.58 -11.45
CA ASP A 160 1.25 5.46 -10.50
C ASP A 160 1.27 4.12 -9.75
N VAL A 161 0.37 3.18 -10.11
CA VAL A 161 0.38 1.80 -9.60
C VAL A 161 1.25 0.95 -10.54
N TRP A 162 2.42 0.50 -10.06
CA TRP A 162 3.40 -0.22 -10.87
C TRP A 162 3.49 -1.71 -10.56
N GLY A 163 2.49 -2.26 -9.87
CA GLY A 163 2.38 -3.67 -9.58
C GLY A 163 1.65 -3.94 -8.28
N VAL A 164 1.82 -5.16 -7.79
CA VAL A 164 1.18 -5.65 -6.56
C VAL A 164 2.19 -5.49 -5.43
N ALA A 165 1.90 -4.60 -4.49
CA ALA A 165 2.72 -4.42 -3.28
C ALA A 165 2.29 -5.41 -2.18
N ARG A 166 3.21 -5.71 -1.25
CA ARG A 166 3.00 -6.55 -0.07
C ARG A 166 3.13 -5.80 1.24
N SER A 167 3.50 -4.52 1.20
CA SER A 167 3.58 -3.71 2.41
C SER A 167 3.41 -2.21 2.11
N PRO A 168 2.99 -1.43 3.12
CA PRO A 168 3.07 0.03 3.08
C PRO A 168 4.45 0.55 2.69
N PHE A 169 5.51 -0.10 3.20
CA PHE A 169 6.87 0.38 3.02
C PHE A 169 7.33 0.28 1.56
N GLU A 170 6.98 -0.80 0.86
CA GLU A 170 7.23 -0.93 -0.59
C GLU A 170 6.58 0.20 -1.38
N VAL A 171 5.32 0.51 -1.06
CA VAL A 171 4.56 1.59 -1.72
C VAL A 171 5.23 2.94 -1.47
N GLN A 172 5.63 3.20 -0.22
CA GLN A 172 6.31 4.42 0.17
C GLN A 172 7.64 4.58 -0.59
N ALA A 173 8.45 3.51 -0.63
CA ALA A 173 9.71 3.50 -1.35
C ALA A 173 9.51 3.75 -2.85
N ALA A 174 8.56 3.05 -3.46
CA ALA A 174 8.27 3.17 -4.89
C ALA A 174 7.84 4.60 -5.22
N MET A 175 6.87 5.15 -4.48
CA MET A 175 6.36 6.49 -4.73
C MET A 175 7.43 7.57 -4.53
N LEU A 176 8.20 7.51 -3.43
CA LEU A 176 9.22 8.51 -3.14
C LEU A 176 10.37 8.47 -4.17
N LEU A 177 10.86 7.29 -4.52
CA LEU A 177 11.98 7.15 -5.44
C LEU A 177 11.55 7.37 -6.90
N GLY A 178 10.41 6.80 -7.28
CA GLY A 178 10.01 6.66 -8.67
C GLY A 178 9.23 7.85 -9.24
N LEU A 179 8.36 8.48 -8.45
CA LEU A 179 7.46 9.52 -8.98
C LEU A 179 8.25 10.70 -9.57
N PRO A 180 7.71 11.39 -10.59
CA PRO A 180 8.38 12.54 -11.17
C PRO A 180 8.72 13.63 -10.14
N ARG A 181 9.84 14.31 -10.31
CA ARG A 181 10.29 15.40 -9.43
C ARG A 181 9.24 16.51 -9.25
N ARG A 182 8.50 16.83 -10.32
CA ARG A 182 7.40 17.81 -10.29
C ARG A 182 6.21 17.42 -9.38
N ARG A 183 6.15 16.14 -8.99
CA ARG A 183 5.17 15.56 -8.06
C ARG A 183 5.80 15.18 -6.71
N GLY A 184 7.04 15.59 -6.47
CA GLY A 184 7.74 15.41 -5.20
C GLY A 184 8.67 14.20 -5.10
N GLY A 185 8.59 13.26 -6.03
CA GLY A 185 9.48 12.09 -6.04
C GLY A 185 10.89 12.43 -6.52
N TYR A 186 11.75 11.41 -6.59
CA TYR A 186 13.13 11.57 -7.08
C TYR A 186 13.29 11.32 -8.58
N GLY A 187 12.21 10.94 -9.27
CA GLY A 187 12.19 10.79 -10.73
C GLY A 187 13.04 9.62 -11.23
N PHE A 188 13.21 8.57 -10.41
CA PHE A 188 13.90 7.37 -10.84
C PHE A 188 13.15 6.65 -11.98
N GLY A 189 11.82 6.72 -12.00
CA GLY A 189 10.97 5.99 -12.96
C GLY A 189 10.12 4.93 -12.26
N SER A 190 9.37 4.16 -13.05
CA SER A 190 8.56 3.05 -12.55
C SER A 190 9.42 1.89 -12.07
N PHE A 191 8.89 1.13 -11.11
CA PHE A 191 9.45 -0.13 -10.64
C PHE A 191 8.47 -1.26 -10.90
N GLU A 192 8.93 -2.46 -11.23
CA GLU A 192 8.10 -3.66 -11.13
C GLU A 192 8.09 -4.12 -9.67
N LEU A 193 6.93 -4.02 -9.02
CA LEU A 193 6.78 -4.43 -7.62
C LEU A 193 6.63 -5.95 -7.49
N ASN A 194 7.30 -6.54 -6.50
CA ASN A 194 7.27 -7.97 -6.19
C ASN A 194 7.60 -8.87 -7.39
N LYS A 195 8.58 -8.46 -8.22
CA LYS A 195 8.98 -9.22 -9.40
C LYS A 195 9.57 -10.57 -8.99
N ALA A 196 8.93 -11.64 -9.44
CA ALA A 196 9.43 -13.00 -9.24
C ALA A 196 10.52 -13.33 -10.26
N ILE A 197 11.72 -13.64 -9.79
CA ILE A 197 12.85 -14.09 -10.62
C ILE A 197 13.17 -15.55 -10.31
N ARG A 198 13.18 -16.38 -11.35
CA ARG A 198 13.62 -17.77 -11.27
C ARG A 198 15.14 -17.81 -11.11
N LEU A 199 15.61 -18.45 -10.05
CA LEU A 199 17.04 -18.61 -9.77
C LEU A 199 17.64 -19.71 -10.67
N SER A 200 18.89 -19.56 -11.11
CA SER A 200 19.62 -20.63 -11.81
C SER A 200 20.05 -21.73 -10.82
N ASP A 201 20.52 -22.89 -11.30
CA ASP A 201 20.96 -23.99 -10.43
C ASP A 201 21.99 -23.57 -9.38
N ALA A 202 22.96 -22.73 -9.76
CA ALA A 202 23.98 -22.25 -8.84
C ALA A 202 23.36 -21.37 -7.74
N GLU A 203 22.51 -20.42 -8.10
CA GLU A 203 21.86 -19.54 -7.13
C GLU A 203 20.80 -20.24 -6.29
N ARG A 204 20.12 -21.26 -6.83
CA ARG A 204 19.21 -22.12 -6.07
C ARG A 204 19.96 -22.82 -4.93
N ALA A 205 21.20 -23.25 -5.16
CA ALA A 205 22.03 -23.86 -4.12
C ALA A 205 22.39 -22.86 -3.00
N ILE A 206 22.59 -21.59 -3.35
CA ILE A 206 22.89 -20.50 -2.39
C ILE A 206 21.64 -20.14 -1.58
N ALA A 207 20.57 -19.71 -2.26
CA ALA A 207 19.36 -19.19 -1.63
C ALA A 207 18.45 -20.26 -1.02
N ARG A 208 18.63 -21.54 -1.41
CA ARG A 208 17.75 -22.66 -1.07
C ARG A 208 16.29 -22.43 -1.45
N GLN A 209 16.07 -21.70 -2.53
CA GLN A 209 14.76 -21.34 -3.07
C GLN A 209 14.78 -21.49 -4.59
N GLN A 210 13.64 -21.77 -5.21
CA GLN A 210 13.55 -21.84 -6.68
C GLN A 210 13.38 -20.46 -7.33
N THR A 211 12.74 -19.55 -6.61
CA THR A 211 12.35 -18.21 -7.07
C THR A 211 12.57 -17.23 -5.94
N CYS A 212 13.02 -16.02 -6.27
CA CYS A 212 13.10 -14.89 -5.34
C CYS A 212 12.15 -13.80 -5.81
N CYS A 213 11.36 -13.23 -4.90
CA CYS A 213 10.60 -12.00 -5.17
C CYS A 213 11.48 -10.81 -4.80
N ILE A 214 11.59 -9.84 -5.72
CA ILE A 214 12.27 -8.57 -5.48
C ILE A 214 11.20 -7.53 -5.22
N ASP A 215 11.30 -6.83 -4.10
CA ASP A 215 10.29 -5.87 -3.66
C ASP A 215 10.07 -4.76 -4.69
N LEU A 216 11.14 -4.05 -5.09
CA LEU A 216 11.12 -3.09 -6.20
C LEU A 216 12.23 -3.45 -7.19
N TYR A 217 11.83 -3.91 -8.37
CA TYR A 217 12.74 -4.19 -9.46
C TYR A 217 12.76 -3.03 -10.45
N ALA A 218 13.95 -2.64 -10.90
CA ALA A 218 14.12 -1.73 -12.01
C ALA A 218 15.05 -2.34 -13.06
N GLU A 219 14.57 -2.38 -14.30
CA GLU A 219 15.42 -2.72 -15.43
C GLU A 219 16.49 -1.65 -15.61
N GLY A 220 17.73 -2.08 -15.79
CA GLY A 220 18.84 -1.18 -16.06
C GLY A 220 18.74 -0.62 -17.49
N PRO A 221 19.25 0.59 -17.75
CA PRO A 221 19.51 1.01 -19.12
C PRO A 221 20.43 0.01 -19.83
N GLU A 222 20.43 0.02 -21.16
CA GLU A 222 21.29 -0.87 -21.96
C GLU A 222 22.75 -0.83 -21.49
N GLY A 223 23.31 -2.01 -21.18
CA GLY A 223 24.68 -2.16 -20.69
C GLY A 223 24.89 -1.91 -19.20
N LEU A 224 23.84 -1.55 -18.44
CA LEU A 224 23.89 -1.40 -16.98
C LEU A 224 23.06 -2.50 -16.29
N PRO A 225 23.51 -2.98 -15.12
CA PRO A 225 22.80 -4.04 -14.41
C PRO A 225 21.44 -3.55 -13.91
N PRO A 226 20.41 -4.42 -13.89
CA PRO A 226 19.15 -4.12 -13.21
C PRO A 226 19.38 -3.93 -11.70
N ILE A 227 18.49 -3.16 -11.08
CA ILE A 227 18.52 -2.89 -9.64
C ILE A 227 17.41 -3.67 -8.95
N ALA A 228 17.77 -4.36 -7.88
CA ALA A 228 16.86 -4.99 -6.94
C ALA A 228 16.89 -4.22 -5.61
N ILE A 229 15.81 -3.53 -5.28
CA ILE A 229 15.68 -2.87 -3.97
C ILE A 229 14.85 -3.79 -3.07
N GLU A 230 15.43 -4.15 -1.92
CA GLU A 230 14.83 -5.02 -0.91
C GLU A 230 14.42 -4.17 0.31
N CYS A 231 13.12 -4.08 0.58
CA CYS A 231 12.51 -3.32 1.65
C CYS A 231 12.54 -4.09 2.97
N GLN A 232 13.43 -3.69 3.86
CA GLN A 232 13.61 -4.27 5.18
C GLN A 232 12.71 -3.54 6.18
N GLY A 233 11.61 -4.18 6.60
CA GLY A 233 10.67 -3.61 7.58
C GLY A 233 11.31 -3.36 8.96
N ALA A 234 10.69 -2.51 9.79
CA ALA A 234 11.17 -2.14 11.14
C ALA A 234 11.18 -3.30 12.16
N GLY A 235 10.74 -4.49 11.75
CA GLY A 235 10.91 -5.74 12.48
C GLY A 235 12.09 -6.59 12.00
N TYR A 236 13.00 -6.13 11.13
CA TYR A 236 14.08 -6.99 10.64
C TYR A 236 15.31 -7.02 11.58
N HIS A 237 15.09 -7.57 12.77
CA HIS A 237 16.10 -8.25 13.59
C HIS A 237 15.64 -9.70 13.77
N GLY A 238 15.54 -10.43 12.66
CA GLY A 238 15.29 -11.87 12.72
C GLY A 238 16.42 -12.55 13.51
N GLY A 239 16.12 -13.70 14.11
CA GLY A 239 17.15 -14.60 14.62
C GLY A 239 18.21 -14.88 13.54
N SER A 240 19.39 -15.33 13.95
CA SER A 240 20.55 -15.55 13.07
C SER A 240 20.23 -16.28 11.75
N GLU A 241 19.28 -17.22 11.77
CA GLU A 241 18.86 -17.99 10.59
C GLU A 241 18.12 -17.16 9.53
N ARG A 242 17.19 -16.27 9.90
CA ARG A 242 16.49 -15.42 8.91
C ARG A 242 17.44 -14.41 8.27
N ASN A 243 18.34 -13.84 9.06
CA ASN A 243 19.37 -12.93 8.54
C ASN A 243 20.29 -13.66 7.55
N ALA A 244 20.68 -14.90 7.87
CA ALA A 244 21.47 -15.73 6.96
C ALA A 244 20.70 -16.07 5.66
N MET A 245 19.40 -16.33 5.73
CA MET A 245 18.57 -16.51 4.54
C MET A 245 18.50 -15.24 3.68
N ASP A 246 18.34 -14.07 4.29
CA ASP A 246 18.34 -12.80 3.59
C ASP A 246 19.69 -12.46 2.96
N ASP A 247 20.80 -12.86 3.57
CA ASP A 247 22.15 -12.74 3.01
C ASP A 247 22.38 -13.68 1.84
N ASN A 248 21.94 -14.94 1.96
CA ASN A 248 21.99 -15.89 0.84
C ASN A 248 21.13 -15.44 -0.34
N ARG A 249 19.95 -14.87 -0.07
CA ARG A 249 19.08 -14.30 -1.10
C ARG A 249 19.75 -13.14 -1.82
N ALA A 250 20.34 -12.20 -1.09
CA ALA A 250 21.09 -11.10 -1.68
C ALA A 250 22.29 -11.58 -2.50
N LEU A 251 23.06 -12.53 -1.98
CA LEU A 251 24.20 -13.11 -2.69
C LEU A 251 23.77 -13.80 -3.99
N ALA A 252 22.69 -14.56 -3.97
CA ALA A 252 22.12 -15.18 -5.16
C ALA A 252 21.73 -14.14 -6.23
N LEU A 253 20.99 -13.11 -5.86
CA LEU A 253 20.63 -12.04 -6.79
C LEU A 253 21.85 -11.29 -7.34
N GLN A 254 22.86 -11.04 -6.50
CA GLN A 254 24.12 -10.43 -6.94
C GLN A 254 24.89 -11.33 -7.90
N SER A 255 24.91 -12.65 -7.67
CA SER A 255 25.53 -13.65 -8.56
C SER A 255 24.88 -13.66 -9.95
N MET A 256 23.58 -13.38 -10.02
CA MET A 256 22.85 -13.19 -11.29
C MET A 256 23.14 -11.84 -11.98
N GLY A 257 23.99 -11.00 -11.39
CA GLY A 257 24.38 -9.70 -11.95
C GLY A 257 23.48 -8.53 -11.56
N LEU A 258 22.56 -8.70 -10.61
CA LEU A 258 21.72 -7.60 -10.13
C LEU A 258 22.49 -6.71 -9.13
N THR A 259 22.27 -5.40 -9.20
CA THR A 259 22.64 -4.49 -8.11
C THR A 259 21.60 -4.58 -7.00
N VAL A 260 21.94 -5.28 -5.91
CA VAL A 260 21.05 -5.41 -4.74
C VAL A 260 21.25 -4.25 -3.76
N VAL A 261 20.16 -3.58 -3.39
CA VAL A 261 20.11 -2.45 -2.46
C VAL A 261 19.13 -2.76 -1.34
N ARG A 262 19.62 -2.84 -0.10
CA ARG A 262 18.74 -2.98 1.07
C ARG A 262 18.29 -1.60 1.54
N LEU A 263 16.98 -1.40 1.61
CA LEU A 263 16.36 -0.15 2.02
C LEU A 263 15.61 -0.35 3.34
N ARG A 264 15.83 0.54 4.30
CA ARG A 264 15.14 0.58 5.59
C ARG A 264 14.28 1.83 5.73
N TYR A 265 13.26 1.76 6.56
CA TYR A 265 12.31 2.86 6.75
C TYR A 265 12.99 4.16 7.18
N GLU A 266 14.00 4.09 8.05
CA GLU A 266 14.72 5.27 8.55
C GLU A 266 15.48 6.01 7.44
N GLN A 267 15.83 5.32 6.35
CA GLN A 267 16.49 5.94 5.20
C GLN A 267 15.49 6.75 4.35
N ILE A 268 14.24 6.30 4.24
CA ILE A 268 13.21 7.08 3.52
C ILE A 268 12.57 8.15 4.40
N ALA A 269 12.50 7.92 5.72
CA ALA A 269 11.92 8.83 6.68
C ALA A 269 12.79 10.09 6.89
N ASP A 270 14.11 9.98 6.77
CA ASP A 270 15.02 11.12 6.82
C ASP A 270 15.23 11.74 5.41
N PRO A 271 14.96 13.04 5.19
CA PRO A 271 15.09 13.67 3.88
C PRO A 271 16.48 13.56 3.27
N TRP A 272 17.53 13.73 4.09
CA TRP A 272 18.90 13.72 3.61
C TRP A 272 19.35 12.31 3.22
N ARG A 273 19.03 11.30 4.04
CA ARG A 273 19.29 9.88 3.72
C ARG A 273 18.52 9.45 2.48
N LEU A 274 17.27 9.87 2.33
CA LEU A 274 16.47 9.57 1.14
C LEU A 274 17.14 10.14 -0.12
N GLN A 275 17.67 11.37 -0.04
CA GLN A 275 18.45 11.96 -1.13
C GLN A 275 19.69 11.12 -1.47
N GLN A 276 20.43 10.64 -0.47
CA GLN A 276 21.61 9.79 -0.72
C GLN A 276 21.24 8.47 -1.39
N VAL A 277 20.17 7.82 -0.93
CA VAL A 277 19.64 6.60 -1.56
C VAL A 277 19.27 6.88 -3.02
N ALA A 278 18.50 7.93 -3.27
CA ALA A 278 18.07 8.27 -4.63
C ALA A 278 19.25 8.63 -5.54
N SER A 279 20.24 9.38 -5.04
CA SER A 279 21.45 9.72 -5.79
C SER A 279 22.25 8.47 -6.16
N PHE A 280 22.43 7.55 -5.21
CA PHE A 280 23.08 6.27 -5.45
C PHE A 280 22.36 5.45 -6.54
N LEU A 281 21.04 5.32 -6.43
CA LEU A 281 20.22 4.58 -7.41
C LEU A 281 20.31 5.20 -8.80
N LEU A 282 20.17 6.53 -8.91
CA LEU A 282 20.32 7.25 -10.18
C LEU A 282 21.70 6.98 -10.80
N GLY A 283 22.76 7.04 -9.99
CA GLY A 283 24.13 6.76 -10.45
C GLY A 283 24.31 5.33 -10.99
N LYS A 284 23.64 4.34 -10.38
CA LYS A 284 23.62 2.95 -10.89
C LYS A 284 22.92 2.82 -12.24
N HIS A 285 22.03 3.74 -12.59
CA HIS A 285 21.44 3.87 -13.93
C HIS A 285 22.19 4.88 -14.82
N GLY A 286 23.42 5.27 -14.48
CA GLY A 286 24.20 6.24 -15.28
C GLY A 286 23.62 7.66 -15.30
N ARG A 287 22.69 7.97 -14.38
CA ARG A 287 22.07 9.30 -14.25
C ARG A 287 22.70 10.05 -13.08
N VAL A 288 22.86 11.35 -13.25
CA VAL A 288 23.37 12.23 -12.18
C VAL A 288 22.21 12.87 -11.45
N TRP A 289 22.24 12.82 -10.12
CA TRP A 289 21.29 13.58 -9.32
C TRP A 289 21.50 15.08 -9.52
N ALA A 290 20.41 15.81 -9.77
CA ALA A 290 20.44 17.25 -9.90
C ALA A 290 19.77 17.91 -8.67
N PRO A 291 20.34 19.02 -8.15
CA PRO A 291 19.73 19.79 -7.06
C PRO A 291 18.26 20.14 -7.33
N LYS A 292 17.45 20.17 -6.27
CA LYS A 292 16.04 20.60 -6.33
C LYS A 292 15.98 22.11 -6.23
N THR A 293 15.16 22.74 -7.07
CA THR A 293 14.73 24.13 -6.84
C THR A 293 13.79 24.16 -5.64
N GLU A 294 13.60 25.32 -5.01
CA GLU A 294 12.65 25.49 -3.90
C GLU A 294 11.24 24.91 -4.18
N ARG A 295 10.73 25.11 -5.40
CA ARG A 295 9.43 24.53 -5.82
C ARG A 295 9.42 22.99 -5.78
N LEU A 296 10.52 22.36 -6.18
CA LEU A 296 10.65 20.89 -6.17
C LEU A 296 10.82 20.37 -4.75
N GLU A 297 11.54 21.10 -3.89
CA GLU A 297 11.63 20.78 -2.46
C GLU A 297 10.27 20.89 -1.77
N GLN A 298 9.48 21.91 -2.10
CA GLN A 298 8.12 22.05 -1.60
C GLN A 298 7.24 20.87 -2.03
N LYS A 299 7.34 20.44 -3.30
CA LYS A 299 6.62 19.25 -3.78
C LYS A 299 7.08 17.96 -3.11
N GLU A 300 8.38 17.82 -2.82
CA GLU A 300 8.88 16.71 -2.03
C GLU A 300 8.31 16.71 -0.62
N ARG A 301 8.27 17.86 0.07
CA ARG A 301 7.67 17.97 1.41
C ARG A 301 6.20 17.57 1.41
N GLU A 302 5.43 18.02 0.42
CA GLU A 302 4.03 17.63 0.23
C GLU A 302 3.88 16.11 0.02
N LEU A 303 4.64 15.53 -0.92
CA LEU A 303 4.58 14.09 -1.17
C LEU A 303 4.97 13.28 0.07
N ARG A 304 6.04 13.68 0.77
CA ARG A 304 6.50 13.00 1.98
C ARG A 304 5.45 13.07 3.10
N ALA A 305 4.79 14.20 3.27
CA ALA A 305 3.72 14.35 4.26
C ALA A 305 2.55 13.40 4.00
N ASP A 306 2.20 13.20 2.72
CA ASP A 306 1.16 12.24 2.33
C ASP A 306 1.63 10.79 2.49
N VAL A 307 2.81 10.46 1.95
CA VAL A 307 3.29 9.08 1.81
C VAL A 307 3.75 8.48 3.14
N LEU A 308 4.35 9.29 4.02
CA LEU A 308 4.88 8.84 5.32
C LEU A 308 3.85 8.98 6.45
N THR A 309 2.57 9.17 6.13
CA THR A 309 1.49 9.24 7.12
C THR A 309 1.19 7.86 7.74
N ASP A 310 0.44 7.87 8.85
CA ASP A 310 -0.12 6.64 9.44
C ASP A 310 -1.16 6.05 8.49
N TRP A 311 -0.88 4.88 7.92
CA TRP A 311 -1.75 4.23 6.93
C TRP A 311 -3.15 3.93 7.48
N TRP A 312 -3.27 3.70 8.78
CA TRP A 312 -4.56 3.53 9.46
C TRP A 312 -5.48 4.77 9.31
N ARG A 313 -4.91 5.94 9.00
CA ARG A 313 -5.64 7.20 8.84
C ARG A 313 -5.93 7.54 7.38
N LEU A 314 -5.59 6.68 6.41
CA LEU A 314 -5.91 6.94 5.01
C LEU A 314 -7.42 7.11 4.81
N GLY A 315 -7.81 8.13 4.04
CA GLY A 315 -9.23 8.44 3.79
C GLY A 315 -9.99 9.02 4.99
N SER A 316 -9.36 9.16 6.16
CA SER A 316 -9.94 9.86 7.31
C SER A 316 -9.88 11.36 7.07
N ALA A 317 -11.02 11.98 6.77
CA ALA A 317 -11.19 13.42 6.57
C ALA A 317 -12.25 13.98 7.53
#